data_AF-A0A915P938-F1
#
_entry.id   AF-A0A915P938-F1
#
_cell.length_a   1.000
_cell.length_b   1.000
_cell.length_c   1.000
_cell.angle_alpha   90.00
_cell.angle_beta   90.00
_cell.angle_gamma   90.00
#
_symmetry.space_group_name_H-M   'P 1'
#
loop_
_entity.id
_entity.type
_entity.pdbx_description
1 polymer ?
#
loop_
_entity_poly.entity_id
_entity_poly.type
_entity_poly.pdbx_seq_one_letter_code
_entity_poly.pdbx_strand_id
1 'polypeptide(L)'
;MATKVLMSGIQPTGIMHIGNYLGFLRHFVKLQESEDYNRRILKIADLHAISTGFVPSGKLREHICQTLAILLSTGVDPFRTIIVQQSRVPELTELIEHICQTLAILLSTGVDPFRTIIVQQSRVPELTELMWILGTATTLPSLTGLSQFKDKSKSLKAVPVGLATYPLLQAADVLGYHSSHVLVGSDQTQHLELLKEITRSFNSKTGTEYFSVPQRVHTSCPKIKSLCDPMIKMSKSDPKIKSYISLVDSNEVVIEKIKSALSDFNPEITFDPEKRPAVSNLITLYGEFTGLSTDQVVEDCSGLNTLSFKLRLASIINEHLEPIRGTYHQLLSDESTLWEVLENGGKRARQIVTKTLEDVKTIVGFSGVHEFLEGGEKLEEMVEMLMEMALEEELEEEENEQKMNRSI
;
A
#
# COMPACT_ATOMS: atom_id res chain seq x y z
N MET A 1 -26.92 10.69 6.09
CA MET A 1 -26.18 11.97 5.95
C MET A 1 -24.68 11.70 6.03
N ALA A 2 -23.86 12.42 5.26
CA ALA A 2 -22.40 12.27 5.31
C ALA A 2 -21.86 12.63 6.71
N THR A 3 -21.00 11.78 7.27
CA THR A 3 -20.32 12.04 8.55
C THR A 3 -19.51 13.32 8.47
N LYS A 4 -19.95 14.36 9.18
CA LYS A 4 -19.24 15.65 9.25
C LYS A 4 -18.13 15.58 10.29
N VAL A 5 -16.88 15.78 9.88
CA VAL A 5 -15.70 15.66 10.75
C VAL A 5 -15.06 17.03 10.91
N LEU A 6 -14.94 17.50 12.15
CA LEU A 6 -14.16 18.68 12.52
C LEU A 6 -12.73 18.25 12.84
N MET A 7 -11.74 18.71 12.07
CA MET A 7 -10.34 18.35 12.28
C MET A 7 -9.45 19.58 12.29
N SER A 8 -8.50 19.64 13.22
CA SER A 8 -7.42 20.62 13.23
C SER A 8 -6.12 20.05 13.83
N GLY A 9 -5.03 20.82 13.77
CA GLY A 9 -3.75 20.46 14.34
C GLY A 9 -2.95 21.67 14.83
N ILE A 10 -2.12 21.46 15.85
CA ILE A 10 -1.23 22.48 16.44
C ILE A 10 0.18 21.90 16.54
N GLN A 11 1.16 22.67 16.08
CA GLN A 11 2.57 22.33 16.25
C GLN A 11 3.01 22.58 17.71
N PRO A 12 3.68 21.64 18.39
CA PRO A 12 4.24 21.85 19.71
C PRO A 12 5.57 22.62 19.64
N THR A 13 5.53 23.90 19.27
CA THR A 13 6.69 24.78 19.11
C THR A 13 6.99 25.65 20.34
N GLY A 14 6.24 25.48 21.44
CA GLY A 14 6.44 26.18 22.71
C GLY A 14 5.11 26.44 23.43
N ILE A 15 5.14 27.28 24.46
CA ILE A 15 3.93 27.70 25.17
C ILE A 15 3.06 28.53 24.23
N MET A 16 1.80 28.11 24.08
CA MET A 16 0.82 28.83 23.26
C MET A 16 0.57 30.23 23.80
N HIS A 17 0.54 31.22 22.90
CA HIS A 17 0.25 32.60 23.25
C HIS A 17 -1.20 32.98 22.93
N ILE A 18 -1.63 34.17 23.36
CA ILE A 18 -3.01 34.67 23.19
C ILE A 18 -3.51 34.62 21.74
N GLY A 19 -2.62 34.80 20.76
CA GLY A 19 -2.95 34.63 19.35
C GLY A 19 -3.44 33.23 18.98
N ASN A 20 -2.81 32.16 19.50
CA ASN A 20 -3.27 30.78 19.28
C ASN A 20 -4.62 30.54 19.94
N TYR A 21 -4.84 31.13 21.13
CA TYR A 21 -6.10 31.00 21.84
C TYR A 21 -7.26 31.67 21.09
N LEU A 22 -7.10 32.96 20.75
CA LEU A 22 -8.14 33.74 20.10
C LEU A 22 -8.40 33.31 18.66
N GLY A 23 -7.34 32.96 17.91
CA GLY A 23 -7.43 32.59 16.51
C GLY A 23 -7.87 31.15 16.27
N PHE A 24 -7.68 30.26 17.24
CA PHE A 24 -7.95 28.84 17.05
C PHE A 24 -8.66 28.19 18.26
N LEU A 25 -8.01 28.08 19.42
CA LEU A 25 -8.50 27.21 20.51
C LEU A 25 -9.90 27.59 20.98
N ARG A 26 -10.16 28.90 21.17
CA ARG A 26 -11.46 29.39 21.61
C ARG A 26 -12.57 29.03 20.63
N HIS A 27 -12.27 28.98 19.33
CA HIS A 27 -13.23 28.61 18.31
C HIS A 27 -13.40 27.09 18.24
N PHE A 28 -12.31 26.33 18.30
CA PHE A 28 -12.36 24.88 18.31
C PHE A 28 -13.15 24.34 19.51
N VAL A 29 -12.93 24.89 20.71
CA VAL A 29 -13.67 24.51 21.93
C VAL A 29 -15.17 24.78 21.81
N LYS A 30 -15.58 25.85 21.11
CA LYS A 30 -17.01 26.09 20.82
C LYS A 30 -17.55 25.11 19.79
N LEU A 31 -16.80 24.87 18.73
CA LEU A 31 -17.20 23.97 17.64
C LEU A 31 -17.26 22.51 18.09
N GLN A 32 -16.49 22.11 19.10
CA GLN A 32 -16.58 20.77 19.66
C GLN A 32 -17.97 20.49 20.28
N GLU A 33 -18.71 21.51 20.69
CA GLU A 33 -20.07 21.36 21.23
C GLU A 33 -21.15 21.37 20.14
N SER A 34 -20.82 21.78 18.92
CA SER A 34 -21.80 21.81 17.83
C SER A 34 -22.19 20.39 17.42
N GLU A 35 -23.48 20.11 17.35
CA GLU A 35 -24.04 18.85 16.84
C GLU A 35 -23.86 18.68 15.32
N ASP A 36 -23.41 19.73 14.62
CA ASP A 36 -23.14 19.67 13.18
C ASP A 36 -22.01 18.70 12.84
N TYR A 37 -21.16 18.33 13.80
CA TYR A 37 -20.06 17.41 13.60
C TYR A 37 -20.30 16.09 14.32
N ASN A 38 -20.16 14.98 13.59
CA ASN A 38 -20.23 13.63 14.16
C ASN A 38 -18.92 13.23 14.83
N ARG A 39 -17.79 13.84 14.45
CA ARG A 39 -16.47 13.49 14.97
C ARG A 39 -15.58 14.73 15.06
N ARG A 40 -14.82 14.86 16.16
CA ARG A 40 -13.80 15.90 16.33
C ARG A 40 -12.42 15.28 16.51
N ILE A 41 -11.42 15.81 15.80
CA ILE A 41 -10.03 15.34 15.86
C ILE A 41 -9.12 16.54 16.04
N LEU A 42 -8.25 16.49 17.05
CA LEU A 42 -7.26 17.52 17.30
C LEU A 42 -5.86 16.92 17.39
N LYS A 43 -4.98 17.28 16.45
CA LYS A 43 -3.62 16.74 16.37
C LYS A 43 -2.60 17.61 17.11
N ILE A 44 -1.75 16.99 17.93
CA ILE A 44 -0.46 17.55 18.33
C ILE A 44 0.53 17.17 17.23
N ALA A 45 0.79 18.13 16.33
CA ALA A 45 1.55 17.94 15.09
C ALA A 45 3.06 18.04 15.34
N ASP A 46 3.60 17.13 16.16
CA ASP A 46 5.00 17.10 16.56
C ASP A 46 5.99 16.77 15.44
N LEU A 47 5.56 16.05 14.39
CA LEU A 47 6.36 15.92 13.16
C LEU A 47 6.45 17.24 12.38
N HIS A 48 5.39 18.04 12.38
CA HIS A 48 5.45 19.36 11.74
C HIS A 48 6.36 20.32 12.51
N ALA A 49 6.52 20.16 13.82
CA ALA A 49 7.39 21.00 14.64
C ALA A 49 8.89 20.83 14.34
N ILE A 50 9.31 19.74 13.67
CA ILE A 50 10.70 19.51 13.25
C ILE A 50 10.98 19.92 11.80
N SER A 51 9.96 20.39 11.07
CA SER A 51 10.09 20.78 9.65
C SER A 51 10.99 22.00 9.42
N THR A 52 11.18 22.85 10.44
CA THR A 52 12.00 24.07 10.37
C THR A 52 13.31 23.96 11.17
N GLY A 53 13.71 22.74 11.56
CA GLY A 53 14.94 22.46 12.31
C GLY A 53 14.73 21.54 13.51
N PHE A 54 15.79 20.84 13.92
CA PHE A 54 15.74 19.91 15.05
C PHE A 54 15.70 20.64 16.40
N VAL A 55 14.65 20.37 17.17
CA VAL A 55 14.54 20.79 18.57
C VAL A 55 15.21 19.73 19.46
N PRO A 56 16.00 20.11 20.50
CA PRO A 56 16.54 19.16 21.47
C PRO A 56 15.44 18.26 22.03
N SER A 57 15.68 16.95 22.09
CA SER A 57 14.66 15.95 22.41
C SER A 57 13.93 16.20 23.75
N GLY A 58 14.65 16.69 24.77
CA GLY A 58 14.05 17.09 26.04
C GLY A 58 13.02 18.21 25.89
N LYS A 59 13.32 19.22 25.07
CA LYS A 59 12.44 20.36 24.81
C LYS A 59 11.22 19.98 23.97
N LEU A 60 11.40 19.15 22.94
CA LEU A 60 10.27 18.68 22.13
C LEU A 60 9.27 17.88 22.98
N ARG A 61 9.77 16.99 23.86
CA ARG A 61 8.92 16.24 24.81
C ARG A 61 8.18 17.18 25.76
N GLU A 62 8.87 18.18 26.29
CA GLU A 62 8.27 19.21 27.14
C GLU A 62 7.14 19.95 26.39
N HIS A 63 7.39 20.40 25.16
CA HIS A 63 6.40 21.11 24.35
C HIS A 63 5.19 20.24 24.00
N ILE A 64 5.38 18.95 23.72
CA ILE A 64 4.26 18.02 23.48
C ILE A 64 3.38 17.91 24.74
N CYS A 65 3.99 17.72 25.91
CA CYS A 65 3.27 17.68 27.18
C CYS A 65 2.57 19.00 27.50
N GLN A 66 3.24 20.14 27.28
CA GLN A 66 2.66 21.48 27.48
C GLN A 66 1.49 21.73 26.54
N THR A 67 1.63 21.36 25.26
CA THR A 67 0.57 21.49 24.25
C THR A 67 -0.65 20.69 24.70
N LEU A 68 -0.47 19.42 25.08
CA LEU A 68 -1.56 18.59 25.60
C LEU A 68 -2.22 19.21 26.84
N ALA A 69 -1.41 19.67 27.81
CA ALA A 69 -1.92 20.29 29.03
C ALA A 69 -2.73 21.57 28.74
N ILE A 70 -2.28 22.39 27.79
CA ILE A 70 -2.99 23.61 27.37
C ILE A 70 -4.29 23.26 26.64
N LEU A 71 -4.29 22.24 25.76
CA LEU A 71 -5.51 21.79 25.10
C LEU A 71 -6.58 21.41 26.12
N LEU A 72 -6.21 20.59 27.11
CA LEU A 72 -7.14 20.17 28.17
C LEU A 72 -7.57 21.34 29.05
N SER A 73 -6.64 22.21 29.47
CA SER A 73 -6.97 23.33 30.36
C SER A 73 -7.77 24.45 29.71
N THR A 74 -7.69 24.58 28.38
CA THR A 74 -8.50 25.54 27.61
C THR A 74 -9.90 25.03 27.29
N GLY A 75 -10.22 23.80 27.67
CA GLY A 75 -11.57 23.24 27.59
C GLY A 75 -11.79 22.25 26.44
N VAL A 76 -10.74 21.75 25.79
CA VAL A 76 -10.90 20.62 24.87
C VAL A 76 -11.26 19.37 25.68
N ASP A 77 -12.44 18.83 25.44
CA ASP A 77 -12.94 17.64 26.14
C ASP A 77 -12.46 16.37 25.40
N PRO A 78 -11.61 15.53 26.02
CA PRO A 78 -11.12 14.30 25.39
C PRO A 78 -12.21 13.23 25.20
N PHE A 79 -13.37 13.35 25.85
CA PHE A 79 -14.50 12.46 25.62
C PHE A 79 -15.30 12.82 24.37
N ARG A 80 -15.16 14.06 23.89
CA ARG A 80 -15.82 14.57 22.66
C ARG A 80 -14.85 14.71 21.49
N THR A 81 -13.58 14.93 21.78
CA THR A 81 -12.52 15.18 20.81
C THR A 81 -11.43 14.13 20.90
N ILE A 82 -11.14 13.47 19.77
CA ILE A 82 -10.00 12.58 19.65
C ILE A 82 -8.72 13.41 19.58
N ILE A 83 -7.91 13.37 20.65
CA ILE A 83 -6.61 14.05 20.68
C ILE A 83 -5.52 13.06 20.25
N VAL A 84 -4.76 13.40 19.21
CA VAL A 84 -3.74 12.51 18.63
C VAL A 84 -2.37 13.18 18.62
N GLN A 85 -1.37 12.56 19.24
CA GLN A 85 0.03 12.94 19.00
C GLN A 85 0.48 12.33 17.66
N GLN A 86 0.87 13.16 16.70
CA GLN A 86 1.11 12.75 15.32
C GLN A 86 2.19 11.66 15.21
N SER A 87 3.33 11.84 15.88
CA SER A 87 4.41 10.83 15.91
C SER A 87 4.07 9.55 16.66
N ARG A 88 2.98 9.54 17.43
CA ARG A 88 2.47 8.36 18.15
C ARG A 88 1.46 7.53 17.35
N VAL A 89 1.27 7.86 16.08
CA VAL A 89 0.67 6.96 15.09
C VAL A 89 1.72 6.65 14.01
N PRO A 90 2.83 5.96 14.33
CA PRO A 90 3.89 5.66 13.38
C PRO A 90 3.38 4.92 12.14
N GLU A 91 2.46 3.98 12.33
CA GLU A 91 2.01 3.05 11.31
C GLU A 91 1.31 3.76 10.14
N LEU A 92 0.61 4.87 10.41
CA LEU A 92 -0.07 5.65 9.37
C LEU A 92 0.91 6.56 8.62
N THR A 93 1.89 7.12 9.33
CA THR A 93 2.86 8.05 8.73
C THR A 93 3.89 7.31 7.87
N GLU A 94 4.43 6.21 8.39
CA GLU A 94 5.39 5.36 7.67
C GLU A 94 4.77 4.76 6.41
N LEU A 95 3.51 4.29 6.48
CA LEU A 95 2.84 3.73 5.31
C LEU A 95 2.63 4.78 4.20
N ILE A 96 2.21 6.00 4.55
CA ILE A 96 2.04 7.08 3.56
C ILE A 96 3.38 7.43 2.93
N GLU A 97 4.43 7.56 3.73
CA GLU A 97 5.78 7.81 3.22
C GLU A 97 6.21 6.70 2.25
N HIS A 98 6.03 5.43 2.61
CA HIS A 98 6.35 4.30 1.74
C HIS A 98 5.52 4.25 0.46
N ILE A 99 4.25 4.68 0.50
CA ILE A 99 3.42 4.81 -0.69
C ILE A 99 4.01 5.87 -1.64
N CYS A 100 4.33 7.06 -1.11
CA CYS A 100 4.95 8.13 -1.90
C CYS A 100 6.31 7.71 -2.46
N GLN A 101 7.16 7.07 -1.65
CA GLN A 101 8.47 6.56 -2.08
C GLN A 101 8.33 5.50 -3.17
N THR A 102 7.40 4.56 -3.02
CA THR A 102 7.16 3.51 -4.04
C THR A 102 6.69 4.12 -5.35
N LEU A 103 5.74 5.06 -5.30
CA LEU A 103 5.27 5.75 -6.49
C LEU A 103 6.39 6.56 -7.15
N ALA A 104 7.17 7.31 -6.36
CA ALA A 104 8.29 8.08 -6.86
C ALA A 104 9.33 7.18 -7.55
N ILE A 105 9.61 5.99 -7.01
CA ILE A 105 10.49 4.99 -7.66
C ILE A 105 9.90 4.48 -8.97
N LEU A 106 8.61 4.16 -9.02
CA LEU A 106 7.97 3.71 -10.27
C LEU A 106 8.07 4.79 -11.36
N LEU A 107 7.75 6.03 -11.02
CA LEU A 107 7.82 7.15 -11.96
C LEU A 107 9.27 7.47 -12.36
N SER A 108 10.21 7.45 -11.42
CA SER A 108 11.62 7.74 -11.71
C SER A 108 12.33 6.67 -12.52
N THR A 109 11.83 5.43 -12.48
CA THR A 109 12.29 4.33 -13.35
C THR A 109 11.62 4.32 -14.73
N GLY A 110 10.74 5.28 -15.01
CA GLY A 110 10.17 5.51 -16.34
C GLY A 110 8.75 4.98 -16.54
N VAL A 111 8.05 4.57 -15.47
CA VAL A 111 6.61 4.23 -15.58
C VAL A 111 5.82 5.50 -15.89
N ASP A 112 5.25 5.56 -17.10
CA ASP A 112 4.43 6.68 -17.54
C ASP A 112 2.97 6.55 -17.02
N PRO A 113 2.48 7.47 -16.15
CA PRO A 113 1.13 7.42 -15.59
C PRO A 113 0.02 7.71 -16.62
N PHE A 114 0.36 8.27 -17.79
CA PHE A 114 -0.58 8.46 -18.88
C PHE A 114 -0.82 7.17 -19.65
N ARG A 115 0.18 6.28 -19.72
CA ARG A 115 0.10 4.97 -20.37
C ARG A 115 -0.28 3.84 -19.41
N THR A 116 0.02 3.98 -18.13
CA THR A 116 -0.13 2.95 -17.11
C THR A 116 -1.10 3.42 -16.03
N ILE A 117 -2.08 2.60 -15.67
CA ILE A 117 -2.93 2.85 -14.50
C ILE A 117 -2.12 2.45 -13.25
N ILE A 118 -1.59 3.43 -12.54
CA ILE A 118 -0.92 3.21 -11.26
C ILE A 118 -1.96 3.35 -10.15
N VAL A 119 -2.21 2.28 -9.40
CA VAL A 119 -3.27 2.26 -8.39
C VAL A 119 -2.73 1.93 -7.00
N GLN A 120 -3.13 2.73 -6.01
CA GLN A 120 -3.08 2.32 -4.61
C GLN A 120 -4.28 1.41 -4.35
N GLN A 121 -4.05 0.11 -4.15
CA GLN A 121 -5.09 -0.93 -4.03
C GLN A 121 -6.26 -0.51 -3.12
N SER A 122 -5.96 0.08 -1.96
CA SER A 122 -6.98 0.50 -0.98
C SER A 122 -7.95 1.59 -1.48
N ARG A 123 -7.72 2.17 -2.66
CA ARG A 123 -8.63 3.12 -3.33
C ARG A 123 -9.70 2.44 -4.19
N VAL A 124 -9.63 1.11 -4.34
CA VAL A 124 -10.59 0.31 -5.11
C VAL A 124 -11.29 -0.67 -4.16
N PRO A 125 -12.30 -0.22 -3.39
CA PRO A 125 -12.98 -1.06 -2.40
C PRO A 125 -13.66 -2.29 -3.01
N GLU A 126 -14.02 -2.25 -4.30
CA GLU A 126 -14.66 -3.34 -5.03
C GLU A 126 -13.81 -4.63 -5.05
N LEU A 127 -12.48 -4.50 -4.92
CA LEU A 127 -11.57 -5.65 -4.86
C LEU A 127 -11.79 -6.53 -3.62
N THR A 128 -12.17 -5.96 -2.47
CA THR A 128 -12.41 -6.75 -1.26
C THR A 128 -13.73 -7.50 -1.32
N GLU A 129 -14.74 -6.91 -1.96
CA GLU A 129 -16.01 -7.59 -2.24
C GLU A 129 -15.82 -8.71 -3.27
N LEU A 130 -15.05 -8.48 -4.33
CA LEU A 130 -14.69 -9.52 -5.29
C LEU A 130 -13.89 -10.65 -4.63
N MET A 131 -12.92 -10.32 -3.77
CA MET A 131 -12.17 -11.31 -2.97
C MET A 131 -13.10 -12.20 -2.15
N TRP A 132 -14.13 -11.64 -1.51
CA TRP A 132 -15.11 -12.40 -0.75
C TRP A 132 -15.82 -13.43 -1.63
N ILE A 133 -16.34 -12.99 -2.79
CA ILE A 133 -17.03 -13.86 -3.75
C ILE A 133 -16.10 -14.99 -4.22
N LEU A 134 -14.87 -14.66 -4.64
CA LEU A 134 -13.87 -15.66 -5.05
C LEU A 134 -13.50 -16.63 -3.92
N GLY A 135 -13.51 -16.15 -2.67
CA GLY A 135 -13.29 -16.96 -1.48
C GLY A 135 -14.32 -18.06 -1.30
N THR A 136 -15.59 -17.79 -1.61
CA THR A 136 -16.66 -18.81 -1.57
C THR A 136 -16.45 -19.94 -2.58
N ALA A 137 -15.70 -19.67 -3.66
CA ALA A 137 -15.32 -20.65 -4.66
C ALA A 137 -14.06 -21.46 -4.27
N THR A 138 -13.33 -21.08 -3.22
CA THR A 138 -12.00 -21.61 -2.89
C THR A 138 -12.00 -22.39 -1.57
N THR A 139 -11.14 -23.40 -1.45
CA THR A 139 -11.05 -24.21 -0.21
C THR A 139 -9.88 -23.77 0.67
N LEU A 140 -10.05 -23.93 1.99
CA LEU A 140 -8.98 -23.62 2.94
C LEU A 140 -7.70 -24.45 2.71
N PRO A 141 -7.75 -25.75 2.33
CA PRO A 141 -6.55 -26.51 1.96
C PRO A 141 -5.78 -25.93 0.77
N SER A 142 -6.46 -25.40 -0.27
CA SER A 142 -5.78 -24.76 -1.41
C SER A 142 -4.96 -23.54 -0.97
N LEU A 143 -5.47 -22.80 0.03
CA LEU A 143 -4.80 -21.61 0.58
C LEU A 143 -3.64 -21.96 1.54
N THR A 144 -3.90 -22.87 2.48
CA THR A 144 -2.92 -23.26 3.52
C THR A 144 -1.87 -24.25 3.00
N GLY A 145 -2.08 -24.83 1.82
CA GLY A 145 -1.15 -25.73 1.15
C GLY A 145 0.09 -25.06 0.58
N LEU A 146 0.04 -23.75 0.31
CA LEU A 146 1.12 -22.96 -0.29
C LEU A 146 2.40 -22.99 0.56
N SER A 147 3.56 -23.11 -0.10
CA SER A 147 4.85 -23.11 0.61
C SER A 147 5.08 -21.80 1.35
N GLN A 148 4.71 -20.67 0.75
CA GLN A 148 4.87 -19.35 1.36
C GLN A 148 4.03 -19.19 2.63
N PHE A 149 2.80 -19.72 2.64
CA PHE A 149 1.98 -19.76 3.85
C PHE A 149 2.67 -20.59 4.93
N LYS A 150 3.08 -21.83 4.59
CA LYS A 150 3.76 -22.75 5.51
C LYS A 150 5.06 -22.19 6.07
N ASP A 151 5.84 -21.47 5.28
CA ASP A 151 7.12 -20.91 5.73
C ASP A 151 6.92 -19.68 6.62
N LYS A 152 6.01 -18.77 6.24
CA LYS A 152 5.70 -17.59 7.06
C LYS A 152 4.95 -17.94 8.35
N SER A 153 4.10 -18.98 8.33
CA SER A 153 3.34 -19.41 9.51
C SER A 153 4.24 -19.99 10.61
N LYS A 154 5.36 -20.66 10.25
CA LYS A 154 6.30 -21.24 11.21
C LYS A 154 6.88 -20.21 12.20
N SER A 155 7.09 -18.98 11.75
CA SER A 155 7.64 -17.90 12.58
C SER A 155 6.61 -17.21 13.48
N LEU A 156 5.32 -17.55 13.38
CA LEU A 156 4.24 -16.85 14.06
C LEU A 156 3.60 -17.73 15.13
N LYS A 157 3.42 -17.20 16.36
CA LYS A 157 2.71 -17.90 17.44
C LYS A 157 1.23 -18.09 17.15
N ALA A 158 0.61 -17.09 16.54
CA ALA A 158 -0.77 -17.11 16.07
C ALA A 158 -0.76 -16.63 14.62
N VAL A 159 -1.30 -17.45 13.72
CA VAL A 159 -1.29 -17.17 12.29
C VAL A 159 -2.49 -16.28 11.95
N PRO A 160 -2.29 -15.05 11.43
CA PRO A 160 -3.39 -14.19 11.04
C PRO A 160 -4.18 -14.80 9.87
N VAL A 161 -5.51 -14.64 9.88
CA VAL A 161 -6.37 -15.09 8.76
C VAL A 161 -5.93 -14.46 7.44
N GLY A 162 -5.55 -13.19 7.45
CA GLY A 162 -5.04 -12.49 6.26
C GLY A 162 -3.83 -13.15 5.62
N LEU A 163 -2.97 -13.84 6.41
CA LEU A 163 -1.83 -14.58 5.85
C LEU A 163 -2.30 -15.79 5.03
N ALA A 164 -3.41 -16.41 5.40
CA ALA A 164 -4.00 -17.51 4.62
C ALA A 164 -4.79 -16.99 3.42
N THR A 165 -5.47 -15.85 3.55
CA THR A 165 -6.44 -15.38 2.54
C THR A 165 -5.89 -14.34 1.55
N TYR A 166 -4.71 -13.76 1.76
CA TYR A 166 -4.14 -12.80 0.80
C TYR A 166 -4.04 -13.32 -0.66
N PRO A 167 -3.88 -14.63 -0.95
CA PRO A 167 -3.89 -15.09 -2.34
C PRO A 167 -5.25 -14.89 -3.03
N LEU A 168 -6.36 -14.86 -2.28
CA LEU A 168 -7.67 -14.49 -2.81
C LEU A 168 -7.72 -13.01 -3.17
N LEU A 169 -7.12 -12.16 -2.34
CA LEU A 169 -7.00 -10.73 -2.63
C LEU A 169 -6.16 -10.51 -3.89
N GLN A 170 -5.04 -11.23 -4.02
CA GLN A 170 -4.23 -11.22 -5.25
C GLN A 170 -5.02 -11.70 -6.48
N ALA A 171 -5.93 -12.66 -6.30
CA ALA A 171 -6.80 -13.09 -7.39
C ALA A 171 -7.81 -12.01 -7.77
N ALA A 172 -8.42 -11.32 -6.80
CA ALA A 172 -9.27 -10.16 -7.07
C ALA A 172 -8.49 -9.04 -7.78
N ASP A 173 -7.25 -8.78 -7.36
CA ASP A 173 -6.36 -7.79 -8.00
C ASP A 173 -6.06 -8.09 -9.48
N VAL A 174 -6.14 -9.35 -9.90
CA VAL A 174 -5.89 -9.74 -11.28
C VAL A 174 -7.18 -9.84 -12.09
N LEU A 175 -8.17 -10.55 -11.55
CA LEU A 175 -9.44 -10.83 -12.20
C LEU A 175 -10.34 -9.60 -12.27
N GLY A 176 -10.27 -8.70 -11.28
CA GLY A 176 -11.02 -7.45 -11.26
C GLY A 176 -10.77 -6.56 -12.50
N TYR A 177 -9.59 -6.68 -13.10
CA TYR A 177 -9.21 -5.96 -14.33
C TYR A 177 -9.22 -6.83 -15.59
N HIS A 178 -9.76 -8.06 -15.52
CA HIS A 178 -9.72 -9.01 -16.63
C HIS A 178 -8.31 -9.24 -17.20
N SER A 179 -7.29 -9.26 -16.33
CA SER A 179 -5.91 -9.31 -16.81
C SER A 179 -5.62 -10.66 -17.46
N SER A 180 -5.23 -10.63 -18.73
CA SER A 180 -4.86 -11.82 -19.49
C SER A 180 -3.45 -12.33 -19.16
N HIS A 181 -2.56 -11.43 -18.74
CA HIS A 181 -1.16 -11.72 -18.46
C HIS A 181 -0.71 -11.09 -17.15
N VAL A 182 0.08 -11.82 -16.37
CA VAL A 182 0.63 -11.36 -15.10
C VAL A 182 2.15 -11.51 -15.10
N LEU A 183 2.85 -10.39 -14.88
CA LEU A 183 4.29 -10.37 -14.70
C LEU A 183 4.64 -10.69 -13.25
N VAL A 184 5.22 -11.86 -12.99
CA VAL A 184 5.67 -12.26 -11.66
C VAL A 184 7.05 -12.92 -11.67
N GLY A 185 7.78 -12.70 -10.57
CA GLY A 185 9.03 -13.39 -10.28
C GLY A 185 8.84 -14.92 -10.21
N SER A 186 9.92 -15.66 -10.45
CA SER A 186 9.88 -17.14 -10.43
C SER A 186 9.41 -17.73 -9.10
N ASP A 187 9.60 -17.00 -8.00
CA ASP A 187 9.19 -17.34 -6.64
C ASP A 187 7.66 -17.31 -6.41
N GLN A 188 6.90 -16.71 -7.33
CA GLN A 188 5.44 -16.57 -7.24
C GLN A 188 4.67 -17.58 -8.10
N THR A 189 5.35 -18.60 -8.62
CA THR A 189 4.74 -19.60 -9.53
C THR A 189 3.55 -20.32 -8.88
N GLN A 190 3.63 -20.67 -7.59
CA GLN A 190 2.52 -21.32 -6.88
C GLN A 190 1.28 -20.43 -6.75
N HIS A 191 1.46 -19.12 -6.53
CA HIS A 191 0.33 -18.20 -6.47
C HIS A 191 -0.35 -18.04 -7.83
N LEU A 192 0.44 -18.07 -8.92
CA LEU A 192 -0.13 -18.04 -10.26
C LEU A 192 -0.93 -19.31 -10.56
N GLU A 193 -0.47 -20.48 -10.14
CA GLU A 193 -1.27 -21.71 -10.30
C GLU A 193 -2.54 -21.68 -9.45
N LEU A 194 -2.48 -21.17 -8.22
CA LEU A 194 -3.67 -20.95 -7.40
C LEU A 194 -4.63 -19.94 -8.05
N LEU A 195 -4.13 -18.85 -8.63
CA LEU A 195 -4.96 -17.90 -9.38
C LEU A 195 -5.72 -18.59 -10.52
N LYS A 196 -5.04 -19.46 -11.28
CA LYS A 196 -5.69 -20.24 -12.35
C LYS A 196 -6.73 -21.22 -11.79
N GLU A 197 -6.45 -21.87 -10.66
CA GLU A 197 -7.40 -22.74 -9.95
C GLU A 197 -8.64 -21.96 -9.51
N ILE A 198 -8.47 -20.80 -8.86
CA ILE A 198 -9.57 -19.92 -8.44
C ILE A 198 -10.41 -19.50 -9.64
N THR A 199 -9.77 -19.10 -10.75
CA THR A 199 -10.44 -18.68 -11.98
C THR A 199 -11.33 -19.81 -12.54
N ARG A 200 -10.77 -21.02 -12.68
CA ARG A 200 -11.52 -22.19 -13.17
C ARG A 200 -12.63 -22.61 -12.21
N SER A 201 -12.37 -22.56 -10.90
CA SER A 201 -13.34 -22.89 -9.87
C SER A 201 -14.53 -21.95 -9.91
N PHE A 202 -14.29 -20.64 -10.02
CA PHE A 202 -15.36 -19.66 -10.16
C PHE A 202 -16.21 -19.95 -11.39
N ASN A 203 -15.61 -20.01 -12.59
CA ASN A 203 -16.35 -20.27 -13.83
C ASN A 203 -17.14 -21.58 -13.78
N SER A 204 -16.54 -22.65 -13.23
CA SER A 204 -17.21 -23.95 -13.12
C SER A 204 -18.38 -23.93 -12.13
N LYS A 205 -18.24 -23.23 -10.99
CA LYS A 205 -19.28 -23.19 -9.96
C LYS A 205 -20.47 -22.29 -10.36
N THR A 206 -20.21 -21.22 -11.09
CA THR A 206 -21.25 -20.33 -11.60
C THR A 206 -21.84 -20.79 -12.93
N GLY A 207 -21.22 -21.78 -13.59
CA GLY A 207 -21.63 -22.25 -14.91
C GLY A 207 -21.39 -21.23 -16.03
N THR A 208 -20.62 -20.17 -15.78
CA THR A 208 -20.40 -19.05 -16.70
C THR A 208 -18.90 -18.87 -16.94
N GLU A 209 -18.45 -18.97 -18.20
CA GLU A 209 -17.06 -18.64 -18.58
C GLU A 209 -16.85 -17.13 -18.64
N TYR A 210 -16.81 -16.49 -17.47
CA TYR A 210 -16.67 -15.04 -17.37
C TYR A 210 -15.20 -14.60 -17.34
N PHE A 211 -14.36 -15.24 -16.52
CA PHE A 211 -12.94 -14.88 -16.42
C PHE A 211 -12.06 -15.73 -17.32
N SER A 212 -11.19 -15.10 -18.10
CA SER A 212 -10.11 -15.78 -18.80
C SER A 212 -8.99 -16.20 -17.84
N VAL A 213 -8.45 -17.41 -18.02
CA VAL A 213 -7.34 -17.92 -17.19
C VAL A 213 -6.04 -17.12 -17.46
N PRO A 214 -5.49 -16.38 -16.46
CA PRO A 214 -4.33 -15.54 -16.69
C PRO A 214 -3.05 -16.34 -16.98
N GLN A 215 -2.21 -15.81 -17.88
CA GLN A 215 -0.94 -16.40 -18.27
C GLN A 215 0.25 -15.67 -17.62
N ARG A 216 1.37 -16.38 -17.46
CA ARG A 216 2.60 -15.77 -16.97
C ARG A 216 3.28 -15.01 -18.10
N VAL A 217 3.75 -13.80 -17.83
CA VAL A 217 4.75 -13.16 -18.71
C VAL A 217 6.12 -13.78 -18.43
N HIS A 218 6.71 -14.40 -19.45
CA HIS A 218 8.05 -14.96 -19.36
C HIS A 218 9.09 -13.86 -19.62
N THR A 219 9.82 -13.47 -18.58
CA THR A 219 10.98 -12.57 -18.70
C THR A 219 12.27 -13.32 -18.36
N SER A 220 13.28 -13.15 -19.20
CA SER A 220 14.65 -13.55 -18.89
C SER A 220 15.26 -12.49 -17.99
N CYS A 221 15.08 -12.60 -16.68
CA CYS A 221 15.73 -11.72 -15.72
C CYS A 221 16.94 -12.43 -15.10
N PRO A 222 18.11 -11.77 -15.01
CA PRO A 222 19.27 -12.32 -14.33
C PRO A 222 18.93 -12.57 -12.85
N LYS A 223 19.41 -13.68 -12.30
CA LYS A 223 19.26 -13.98 -10.87
C LYS A 223 20.35 -13.27 -10.07
N ILE A 224 20.16 -11.98 -9.84
CA ILE A 224 21.09 -11.18 -9.03
C ILE A 224 21.11 -11.69 -7.58
N LYS A 225 22.32 -11.96 -7.09
CA LYS A 225 22.60 -12.52 -5.76
C LYS A 225 22.92 -11.43 -4.75
N SER A 226 22.80 -11.76 -3.47
CA SER A 226 23.21 -10.89 -2.38
C SER A 226 24.71 -10.58 -2.49
N LEU A 227 25.06 -9.33 -2.23
CA LEU A 227 26.46 -8.89 -2.19
C LEU A 227 27.24 -9.51 -1.03
N CYS A 228 26.56 -10.04 -0.01
CA CYS A 228 27.20 -10.67 1.15
C CYS A 228 27.16 -12.20 1.10
N ASP A 229 26.21 -12.78 0.35
CA ASP A 229 26.04 -14.22 0.20
C ASP A 229 25.61 -14.55 -1.23
N PRO A 230 26.50 -15.11 -2.07
CA PRO A 230 26.21 -15.33 -3.48
C PRO A 230 25.27 -16.53 -3.71
N MET A 231 24.95 -17.32 -2.67
CA MET A 231 23.99 -18.42 -2.79
C MET A 231 22.55 -17.91 -2.74
N ILE A 232 22.31 -16.79 -2.06
CA ILE A 232 20.98 -16.25 -1.81
C ILE A 232 20.66 -15.13 -2.82
N LYS A 233 19.40 -15.02 -3.23
CA LYS A 233 18.91 -13.92 -4.07
C LYS A 233 18.98 -12.60 -3.29
N MET A 234 19.35 -11.51 -3.96
CA MET A 234 19.27 -10.17 -3.37
C MET A 234 17.84 -9.87 -2.91
N SER A 235 17.66 -9.39 -1.67
CA SER A 235 16.35 -9.09 -1.09
C SER A 235 16.35 -7.80 -0.28
N LYS A 236 15.33 -6.96 -0.48
CA LYS A 236 15.09 -5.76 0.33
C LYS A 236 14.79 -6.06 1.80
N SER A 237 14.35 -7.28 2.11
CA SER A 237 14.00 -7.71 3.47
C SER A 237 15.17 -8.39 4.21
N ASP A 238 16.36 -8.43 3.60
CA ASP A 238 17.54 -8.97 4.26
C ASP A 238 17.95 -8.02 5.41
N PRO A 239 18.15 -8.51 6.65
CA PRO A 239 18.57 -7.67 7.77
C PRO A 239 19.94 -7.01 7.54
N LYS A 240 20.77 -7.56 6.65
CA LYS A 240 22.05 -6.97 6.27
C LYS A 240 21.83 -5.96 5.15
N ILE A 241 21.78 -4.66 5.50
CA ILE A 241 21.62 -3.56 4.53
C ILE A 241 22.70 -3.58 3.42
N LYS A 242 23.90 -4.10 3.70
CA LYS A 242 25.00 -4.22 2.71
C LYS A 242 24.78 -5.33 1.67
N SER A 243 23.78 -6.19 1.84
CA SER A 243 23.49 -7.31 0.93
C SER A 243 22.85 -6.90 -0.40
N TYR A 244 22.26 -5.71 -0.47
CA TYR A 244 21.54 -5.22 -1.63
C TYR A 244 21.83 -3.75 -1.89
N ILE A 245 21.62 -3.31 -3.14
CA ILE A 245 21.67 -1.91 -3.54
C ILE A 245 20.25 -1.41 -3.73
N SER A 246 19.90 -0.33 -3.04
CA SER A 246 18.65 0.39 -3.27
C SER A 246 18.81 1.32 -4.46
N LEU A 247 17.74 1.53 -5.23
CA LEU A 247 17.73 2.48 -6.35
C LEU A 247 18.01 3.93 -5.91
N VAL A 248 17.80 4.21 -4.61
CA VAL A 248 17.96 5.54 -4.01
C VAL A 248 19.10 5.61 -2.98
N ASP A 249 19.96 4.59 -2.92
CA ASP A 249 21.21 4.69 -2.13
C ASP A 249 22.08 5.82 -2.67
N SER A 250 22.73 6.61 -1.83
CA SER A 250 23.64 7.67 -2.28
C SER A 250 24.87 7.09 -3.01
N ASN A 251 25.60 7.95 -3.74
CA ASN A 251 26.82 7.56 -4.45
C ASN A 251 27.83 6.88 -3.53
N GLU A 252 28.02 7.43 -2.32
CA GLU A 252 28.93 6.92 -1.30
C GLU A 252 28.47 5.55 -0.80
N VAL A 253 27.17 5.39 -0.53
CA VAL A 253 26.61 4.13 -0.03
C VAL A 253 26.77 3.01 -1.07
N VAL A 254 26.53 3.28 -2.35
CA VAL A 254 26.75 2.31 -3.43
C VAL A 254 28.23 1.90 -3.50
N ILE A 255 29.14 2.87 -3.44
CA ILE A 255 30.59 2.60 -3.44
C ILE A 255 30.96 1.72 -2.25
N GLU A 256 30.50 2.04 -1.04
CA GLU A 256 30.79 1.25 0.15
C GLU A 256 30.25 -0.18 0.06
N LYS A 257 29.00 -0.34 -0.41
CA LYS A 257 28.37 -1.66 -0.58
C LYS A 257 29.09 -2.52 -1.61
N ILE A 258 29.42 -1.98 -2.77
CA ILE A 258 30.17 -2.70 -3.82
C ILE A 258 31.60 -3.00 -3.38
N LYS A 259 32.29 -2.04 -2.75
CA LYS A 259 33.65 -2.25 -2.22
C LYS A 259 33.69 -3.37 -1.18
N SER A 260 32.67 -3.44 -0.32
CA SER A 260 32.55 -4.47 0.72
C SER A 260 31.84 -5.76 0.27
N ALA A 261 31.39 -5.84 -0.98
CA ALA A 261 30.78 -7.06 -1.53
C ALA A 261 31.75 -8.24 -1.43
N LEU A 262 31.23 -9.43 -1.21
CA LEU A 262 32.03 -10.65 -1.14
C LEU A 262 32.77 -10.86 -2.47
N SER A 263 34.03 -11.25 -2.37
CA SER A 263 34.86 -11.72 -3.49
C SER A 263 35.81 -12.78 -2.98
N ASP A 264 36.49 -13.47 -3.89
CA ASP A 264 37.55 -14.42 -3.55
C ASP A 264 38.94 -13.74 -3.52
N PHE A 265 39.98 -14.53 -3.23
CA PHE A 265 41.37 -14.07 -3.18
C PHE A 265 42.07 -14.07 -4.54
N ASN A 266 41.41 -14.51 -5.61
CA ASN A 266 42.00 -14.48 -6.95
C ASN A 266 41.86 -13.06 -7.52
N PRO A 267 42.98 -12.38 -7.84
CA PRO A 267 42.95 -11.00 -8.31
C PRO A 267 42.36 -10.84 -9.72
N GLU A 268 42.40 -11.90 -10.54
CA GLU A 268 41.89 -11.87 -11.92
C GLU A 268 40.35 -11.83 -11.92
N ILE A 269 39.78 -11.10 -12.88
CA ILE A 269 38.32 -11.02 -13.06
C ILE A 269 37.90 -12.07 -14.07
N THR A 270 37.36 -13.19 -13.61
CA THR A 270 36.87 -14.27 -14.48
C THR A 270 35.45 -14.66 -14.11
N PHE A 271 34.68 -15.09 -15.11
CA PHE A 271 33.32 -15.56 -14.92
C PHE A 271 33.31 -17.08 -14.72
N ASP A 272 32.97 -17.52 -13.51
CA ASP A 272 32.77 -18.93 -13.15
C ASP A 272 31.70 -18.99 -12.05
N PRO A 273 30.42 -19.13 -12.38
CA PRO A 273 29.34 -19.13 -11.40
C PRO A 273 29.39 -20.29 -10.39
N GLU A 274 30.10 -21.38 -10.70
CA GLU A 274 30.21 -22.54 -9.81
C GLU A 274 31.33 -22.36 -8.79
N LYS A 275 32.52 -21.94 -9.24
CA LYS A 275 33.71 -21.81 -8.39
C LYS A 275 33.90 -20.39 -7.84
N ARG A 276 33.42 -19.37 -8.56
CA ARG A 276 33.55 -17.95 -8.22
C ARG A 276 32.19 -17.25 -8.26
N PRO A 277 31.18 -17.73 -7.50
CA PRO A 277 29.81 -17.23 -7.60
C PRO A 277 29.69 -15.74 -7.22
N ALA A 278 30.51 -15.25 -6.30
CA ALA A 278 30.50 -13.85 -5.87
C ALA A 278 31.03 -12.89 -6.96
N VAL A 279 32.18 -13.20 -7.56
CA VAL A 279 32.75 -12.39 -8.66
C VAL A 279 31.86 -12.47 -9.90
N SER A 280 31.33 -13.66 -10.21
CA SER A 280 30.41 -13.85 -11.34
C SER A 280 29.11 -13.05 -11.19
N ASN A 281 28.60 -12.89 -9.96
CA ASN A 281 27.47 -12.01 -9.68
C ASN A 281 27.78 -10.54 -9.99
N LEU A 282 28.99 -10.06 -9.64
CA LEU A 282 29.43 -8.70 -9.95
C LEU A 282 29.64 -8.48 -11.45
N ILE A 283 30.19 -9.48 -12.17
CA ILE A 283 30.30 -9.46 -13.64
C ILE A 283 28.92 -9.41 -14.29
N THR A 284 27.96 -10.19 -13.77
CA THR A 284 26.57 -10.16 -14.23
C THR A 284 25.97 -8.76 -14.05
N LEU A 285 26.12 -8.15 -12.86
CA LEU A 285 25.68 -6.78 -12.62
C LEU A 285 26.31 -5.79 -13.60
N TYR A 286 27.62 -5.90 -13.83
CA TYR A 286 28.32 -5.05 -14.80
C TYR A 286 27.70 -5.16 -16.19
N GLY A 287 27.47 -6.38 -16.68
CA GLY A 287 26.86 -6.63 -17.99
C GLY A 287 25.45 -6.04 -18.08
N GLU A 288 24.64 -6.18 -17.04
CA GLU A 288 23.26 -5.64 -17.03
C GLU A 288 23.20 -4.11 -17.08
N PHE A 289 24.14 -3.40 -16.43
CA PHE A 289 24.17 -1.94 -16.47
C PHE A 289 24.86 -1.36 -17.72
N THR A 290 25.69 -2.15 -18.40
CA THR A 290 26.44 -1.71 -19.60
C THR A 290 25.90 -2.25 -20.92
N GLY A 291 25.07 -3.30 -20.88
CA GLY A 291 24.63 -4.06 -22.05
C GLY A 291 25.70 -5.01 -22.62
N LEU A 292 26.85 -5.16 -21.97
CA LEU A 292 27.94 -6.03 -22.42
C LEU A 292 27.66 -7.50 -22.06
N SER A 293 28.12 -8.42 -22.93
CA SER A 293 28.12 -9.85 -22.62
C SER A 293 29.16 -10.18 -21.53
N THR A 294 29.02 -11.35 -20.88
CA THR A 294 29.96 -11.80 -19.84
C THR A 294 31.41 -11.79 -20.32
N ASP A 295 31.65 -12.21 -21.57
CA ASP A 295 32.98 -12.29 -22.16
C ASP A 295 33.56 -10.90 -22.42
N GLN A 296 32.72 -9.97 -22.91
CA GLN A 296 33.09 -8.58 -23.11
C GLN A 296 33.42 -7.87 -21.80
N VAL A 297 32.69 -8.16 -20.72
CA VAL A 297 33.00 -7.62 -19.38
C VAL A 297 34.35 -8.12 -18.88
N VAL A 298 34.64 -9.41 -19.04
CA VAL A 298 35.93 -10.00 -18.65
C VAL A 298 37.08 -9.37 -19.44
N GLU A 299 36.89 -9.14 -20.73
CA GLU A 299 37.86 -8.45 -21.59
C GLU A 299 38.06 -6.98 -21.18
N ASP A 300 36.97 -6.22 -20.98
CA ASP A 300 37.00 -4.81 -20.57
C ASP A 300 37.65 -4.59 -19.18
N CYS A 301 37.57 -5.62 -18.33
CA CYS A 301 38.16 -5.62 -16.99
C CYS A 301 39.55 -6.29 -16.94
N SER A 302 40.12 -6.65 -18.09
CA SER A 302 41.44 -7.27 -18.16
C SER A 302 42.51 -6.36 -17.53
N GLY A 303 43.37 -6.95 -16.69
CA GLY A 303 44.42 -6.23 -15.96
C GLY A 303 43.95 -5.44 -14.73
N LEU A 304 42.64 -5.38 -14.44
CA LEU A 304 42.15 -4.84 -13.17
C LEU A 304 42.27 -5.87 -12.05
N ASN A 305 42.66 -5.39 -10.86
CA ASN A 305 42.48 -6.16 -9.64
C ASN A 305 41.02 -6.04 -9.13
N THR A 306 40.63 -6.93 -8.22
CA THR A 306 39.27 -7.00 -7.65
C THR A 306 38.76 -5.67 -7.09
N LEU A 307 39.62 -4.87 -6.44
CA LEU A 307 39.23 -3.57 -5.89
C LEU A 307 38.94 -2.55 -7.00
N SER A 308 39.81 -2.47 -8.00
CA SER A 308 39.66 -1.54 -9.13
C SER A 308 38.42 -1.89 -9.97
N PHE A 309 38.17 -3.19 -10.17
CA PHE A 309 36.94 -3.69 -10.79
C PHE A 309 35.69 -3.27 -10.00
N LYS A 310 35.67 -3.49 -8.68
CA LYS A 310 34.56 -3.07 -7.81
C LYS A 310 34.31 -1.56 -7.88
N LEU A 311 35.36 -0.74 -7.84
CA LEU A 311 35.22 0.71 -7.95
C LEU A 311 34.66 1.14 -9.31
N ARG A 312 35.09 0.49 -10.41
CA ARG A 312 34.53 0.73 -11.73
C ARG A 312 33.04 0.36 -11.79
N LEU A 313 32.67 -0.82 -11.29
CA LEU A 313 31.27 -1.25 -11.21
C LEU A 313 30.41 -0.26 -10.40
N ALA A 314 30.92 0.22 -9.26
CA ALA A 314 30.21 1.21 -8.46
C ALA A 314 29.97 2.53 -9.22
N SER A 315 30.96 2.98 -10.00
CA SER A 315 30.82 4.16 -10.85
C SER A 315 29.74 3.98 -11.91
N ILE A 316 29.71 2.83 -12.60
CA ILE A 316 28.70 2.51 -13.62
C ILE A 316 27.30 2.49 -13.02
N ILE A 317 27.13 1.82 -11.87
CA ILE A 317 25.84 1.78 -11.17
C ILE A 317 25.40 3.18 -10.78
N ASN A 318 26.31 3.99 -10.23
CA ASN A 318 25.99 5.37 -9.83
C ASN A 318 25.60 6.24 -11.02
N GLU A 319 26.33 6.17 -12.14
CA GLU A 319 26.00 6.90 -13.36
C GLU A 319 24.60 6.54 -13.87
N HIS A 320 24.23 5.26 -13.83
CA HIS A 320 22.90 4.81 -14.22
C HIS A 320 21.79 5.24 -13.25
N LEU A 321 22.07 5.21 -11.94
CA LEU A 321 21.09 5.56 -10.89
C LEU A 321 20.93 7.08 -10.69
N GLU A 322 21.90 7.89 -11.07
CA GLU A 322 21.87 9.34 -10.88
C GLU A 322 20.59 10.03 -11.43
N PRO A 323 20.17 9.80 -12.69
CA PRO A 323 18.92 10.40 -13.19
C PRO A 323 17.69 9.91 -12.41
N ILE A 324 17.66 8.62 -12.04
CA ILE A 324 16.56 8.02 -11.26
C ILE A 324 16.46 8.67 -9.88
N ARG A 325 17.59 8.88 -9.19
CA ARG A 325 17.65 9.57 -7.90
C ARG A 325 17.22 11.02 -7.99
N GLY A 326 17.69 11.74 -9.01
CA GLY A 326 17.31 13.12 -9.25
C GLY A 326 15.79 13.28 -9.38
N THR A 327 15.17 12.49 -10.27
CA THR A 327 13.71 12.48 -10.44
C THR A 327 12.99 12.02 -9.16
N TYR A 328 13.50 11.00 -8.47
CA TYR A 328 12.90 10.52 -7.22
C TYR A 328 12.84 11.62 -6.14
N HIS A 329 13.94 12.34 -5.90
CA HIS A 329 13.97 13.42 -4.92
C HIS A 329 13.11 14.61 -5.34
N GLN A 330 13.08 14.94 -6.64
CA GLN A 330 12.19 15.97 -7.17
C GLN A 330 10.72 15.61 -6.93
N LEU A 331 10.31 14.36 -7.22
CA LEU A 331 8.94 13.90 -7.01
C LEU A 331 8.53 13.91 -5.54
N LEU A 332 9.43 13.53 -4.62
CA LEU A 332 9.14 13.60 -3.18
C LEU A 332 9.05 15.03 -2.66
N SER A 333 9.67 16.01 -3.32
CA SER A 333 9.51 17.42 -2.97
C SER A 333 8.16 18.01 -3.44
N ASP A 334 7.47 17.32 -4.34
CA ASP A 334 6.14 17.69 -4.84
C ASP A 334 5.14 16.55 -4.61
N GLU A 335 4.73 16.39 -3.36
CA GLU A 335 3.73 15.40 -2.97
C GLU A 335 2.40 15.59 -3.73
N SER A 336 2.08 16.81 -4.16
CA SER A 336 0.80 17.10 -4.82
C SER A 336 0.65 16.33 -6.14
N THR A 337 1.72 16.30 -6.94
CA THR A 337 1.78 15.52 -8.18
C THR A 337 1.64 14.02 -7.91
N LEU A 338 2.27 13.49 -6.86
CA LEU A 338 2.14 12.08 -6.47
C LEU A 338 0.70 11.72 -6.12
N TRP A 339 0.03 12.60 -5.36
CA TRP A 339 -1.38 12.40 -5.00
C TRP A 339 -2.31 12.47 -6.21
N GLU A 340 -2.06 13.37 -7.15
CA GLU A 340 -2.85 13.47 -8.38
C GLU A 340 -2.76 12.18 -9.21
N VAL A 341 -1.56 11.61 -9.35
CA VAL A 341 -1.35 10.33 -10.03
C VAL A 341 -2.14 9.20 -9.36
N LEU A 342 -2.10 9.10 -8.02
CA LEU A 342 -2.86 8.07 -7.29
C LEU A 342 -4.37 8.27 -7.37
N GLU A 343 -4.84 9.53 -7.34
CA GLU A 343 -6.26 9.85 -7.46
C GLU A 343 -6.78 9.50 -8.86
N ASN A 344 -6.06 9.89 -9.91
CA ASN A 344 -6.43 9.60 -11.29
C ASN A 344 -6.41 8.09 -11.57
N GLY A 345 -5.32 7.42 -11.17
CA GLY A 345 -5.19 5.98 -11.31
C GLY A 345 -6.26 5.22 -10.54
N GLY A 346 -6.58 5.67 -9.32
CA GLY A 346 -7.68 5.12 -8.51
C GLY A 346 -9.05 5.24 -9.20
N LYS A 347 -9.39 6.41 -9.76
CA LYS A 347 -10.65 6.62 -10.49
C LYS A 347 -10.78 5.69 -11.69
N ARG A 348 -9.73 5.61 -12.53
CA ARG A 348 -9.70 4.76 -13.73
C ARG A 348 -9.77 3.27 -13.37
N ALA A 349 -9.01 2.87 -12.36
CA ALA A 349 -9.02 1.49 -11.86
C ALA A 349 -10.41 1.10 -11.34
N ARG A 350 -11.02 1.97 -10.52
CA ARG A 350 -12.35 1.74 -9.96
C ARG A 350 -13.41 1.59 -11.02
N GLN A 351 -13.41 2.42 -12.07
CA GLN A 351 -14.34 2.30 -13.19
C GLN A 351 -14.33 0.90 -13.82
N ILE A 352 -13.14 0.29 -13.97
CA ILE A 352 -13.01 -1.07 -14.52
C ILE A 352 -13.56 -2.10 -13.54
N VAL A 353 -13.10 -2.06 -12.28
CA VAL A 353 -13.44 -3.09 -11.28
C VAL A 353 -14.90 -3.01 -10.85
N THR A 354 -15.50 -1.83 -10.78
CA THR A 354 -16.94 -1.66 -10.50
C THR A 354 -17.78 -2.42 -11.52
N LYS A 355 -17.48 -2.26 -12.82
CA LYS A 355 -18.18 -3.00 -13.87
C LYS A 355 -17.98 -4.52 -13.73
N THR A 356 -16.75 -4.96 -13.50
CA THR A 356 -16.45 -6.39 -13.27
C THR A 356 -17.25 -6.94 -12.09
N LEU A 357 -17.35 -6.18 -11.00
CA LEU A 357 -18.07 -6.59 -9.81
C LEU A 357 -19.59 -6.63 -10.03
N GLU A 358 -20.17 -5.68 -10.77
CA GLU A 358 -21.59 -5.69 -11.14
C GLU A 358 -21.95 -6.94 -11.96
N ASP A 359 -21.14 -7.29 -12.95
CA ASP A 359 -21.31 -8.51 -13.73
C ASP A 359 -21.22 -9.75 -12.83
N VAL A 360 -20.19 -9.82 -11.96
CA VAL A 360 -20.01 -10.93 -11.02
C VAL A 360 -21.19 -11.05 -10.06
N LYS A 361 -21.71 -9.93 -9.52
CA LYS A 361 -22.90 -9.90 -8.67
C LYS A 361 -24.13 -10.46 -9.37
N THR A 362 -24.27 -10.18 -10.65
CA THR A 362 -25.35 -10.71 -11.47
C THR A 362 -25.18 -12.22 -11.66
N ILE A 363 -23.97 -12.67 -12.01
CA ILE A 363 -23.64 -14.09 -12.19
C ILE A 363 -23.90 -14.93 -10.93
N VAL A 364 -23.57 -14.40 -9.74
CA VAL A 364 -23.79 -15.10 -8.47
C VAL A 364 -25.20 -14.89 -7.88
N GLY A 365 -26.04 -14.10 -8.54
CA GLY A 365 -27.44 -13.89 -8.16
C GLY A 365 -27.68 -12.87 -7.04
N PHE A 366 -26.74 -11.96 -6.77
CA PHE A 366 -26.94 -10.84 -5.83
C PHE A 366 -27.72 -9.67 -6.45
N SER A 367 -27.80 -9.62 -7.78
CA SER A 367 -28.54 -8.60 -8.54
C SER A 367 -29.60 -9.28 -9.41
N GLY A 368 -30.63 -8.53 -9.83
CA GLY A 368 -31.75 -9.08 -10.62
C GLY A 368 -32.81 -9.85 -9.80
N VAL A 369 -32.75 -9.80 -8.46
CA VAL A 369 -33.74 -10.45 -7.58
C VAL A 369 -35.17 -9.93 -7.84
N HIS A 370 -35.30 -8.64 -8.15
CA HIS A 370 -36.57 -8.00 -8.49
C HIS A 370 -37.18 -8.54 -9.81
N GLU A 371 -36.36 -9.00 -10.75
CA GLU A 371 -36.82 -9.61 -12.01
C GLU A 371 -37.33 -11.05 -11.81
N PHE A 372 -36.83 -11.74 -10.77
CA PHE A 372 -37.27 -13.09 -10.38
C PHE A 372 -38.51 -13.09 -9.48
N LEU A 373 -38.83 -11.95 -8.87
CA LEU A 373 -40.09 -11.71 -8.19
C LEU A 373 -41.14 -11.39 -9.27
N GLU A 374 -41.60 -12.42 -9.99
CA GLU A 374 -42.78 -12.32 -10.87
C GLU A 374 -43.96 -11.77 -10.05
N GLY A 375 -44.17 -10.45 -10.13
CA GLY A 375 -45.09 -9.69 -9.27
C GLY A 375 -44.55 -8.36 -8.74
N GLY A 376 -43.44 -7.81 -9.27
CA GLY A 376 -42.81 -6.56 -8.81
C GLY A 376 -43.75 -5.40 -8.48
N GLU A 377 -44.79 -5.15 -9.29
CA GLU A 377 -45.80 -4.11 -9.00
C GLU A 377 -46.55 -4.39 -7.68
N LYS A 378 -46.90 -5.65 -7.37
CA LYS A 378 -47.57 -6.02 -6.12
C LYS A 378 -46.67 -5.93 -4.91
N LEU A 379 -45.37 -6.15 -5.07
CA LEU A 379 -44.43 -6.08 -3.95
C LEU A 379 -44.08 -4.63 -3.61
N GLU A 380 -43.92 -3.77 -4.61
CA GLU A 380 -43.76 -2.33 -4.41
C GLU A 380 -45.03 -1.72 -3.79
N GLU A 381 -46.22 -2.05 -4.30
CA GLU A 381 -47.50 -1.65 -3.69
C GLU A 381 -47.64 -2.19 -2.25
N MET A 382 -47.26 -3.43 -1.98
CA MET A 382 -47.28 -3.98 -0.61
C MET A 382 -46.31 -3.27 0.32
N VAL A 383 -45.11 -2.91 -0.16
CA VAL A 383 -44.09 -2.23 0.64
C VAL A 383 -44.51 -0.78 0.89
N GLU A 384 -45.05 -0.07 -0.09
CA GLU A 384 -45.65 1.26 0.12
C GLU A 384 -46.80 1.20 1.12
N MET A 385 -47.72 0.24 0.97
CA MET A 385 -48.85 0.08 1.89
C MET A 385 -48.39 -0.28 3.31
N LEU A 386 -47.37 -1.12 3.47
CA LEU A 386 -46.77 -1.43 4.78
C LEU A 386 -46.05 -0.23 5.39
N MET A 387 -45.41 0.61 4.58
CA MET A 387 -44.78 1.84 5.04
C MET A 387 -45.80 2.90 5.45
N GLU A 388 -46.89 3.06 4.70
CA GLU A 388 -48.01 3.94 5.08
C GLU A 388 -48.66 3.49 6.40
N MET A 389 -48.91 2.19 6.56
CA MET A 389 -49.45 1.65 7.82
C MET A 389 -48.52 1.91 9.02
N ALA A 390 -47.20 1.77 8.84
CA ALA A 390 -46.23 2.05 9.91
C ALA A 390 -46.18 3.55 10.27
N LEU A 391 -46.32 4.44 9.28
CA LEU A 391 -46.41 5.88 9.49
C LEU A 391 -47.71 6.29 10.21
N GLU A 392 -48.83 5.65 9.88
CA GLU A 392 -50.11 5.87 10.59
C GLU A 392 -50.04 5.41 12.05
N GLU A 393 -49.42 4.25 12.33
CA GLU A 393 -49.20 3.79 13.71
C GLU A 393 -48.31 4.74 14.51
N GLU A 394 -47.20 5.25 13.94
CA GLU A 394 -46.35 6.24 14.60
C GLU A 394 -47.09 7.56 14.89
N LEU A 395 -47.94 8.03 13.96
CA LEU A 395 -48.74 9.24 14.14
C LEU A 395 -49.85 9.06 15.20
N GLU A 396 -50.46 7.89 15.28
CA GLU A 396 -51.45 7.57 16.33
C GLU A 396 -50.79 7.46 17.71
N GLU A 397 -49.57 6.90 17.80
CA GLU A 397 -48.79 6.87 19.04
C GLU A 397 -48.42 8.29 19.50
N GLU A 398 -47.93 9.16 18.60
CA GLU A 398 -47.63 10.56 18.92
C GLU A 398 -48.88 11.36 19.34
N GLU A 399 -50.03 11.16 18.68
CA GLU A 399 -51.28 11.81 19.07
C GLU A 399 -51.78 11.34 20.45
N ASN A 400 -51.62 10.05 20.76
CA ASN A 400 -52.00 9.48 22.05
C ASN A 400 -51.08 9.97 23.17
N GLU A 401 -49.77 10.09 22.93
CA GLU A 401 -48.84 10.71 23.88
C GLU A 401 -49.15 12.19 24.11
N GLN A 402 -49.52 12.94 23.07
CA GLN A 402 -49.93 14.34 23.20
C GLN A 402 -51.26 14.53 23.95
N LYS A 403 -52.23 13.63 23.75
CA LYS A 403 -53.50 13.63 24.49
C LYS A 403 -53.28 13.27 25.96
N MET A 404 -52.40 12.30 26.25
CA MET A 404 -52.04 11.90 27.60
C MET A 404 -51.29 13.00 28.36
N ASN A 405 -50.41 13.75 27.70
CA ASN A 405 -49.73 14.91 28.26
C ASN A 405 -50.62 16.16 28.45
N ARG A 406 -51.80 16.23 27.84
CA ARG A 406 -52.79 17.30 28.05
C ARG A 406 -53.84 16.96 29.12
N SER A 407 -53.86 15.73 29.63
CA SER A 407 -54.76 15.27 30.71
C SER A 407 -54.09 15.16 32.08
N ILE A 408 -52.85 15.65 32.20
CA ILE A 408 -52.10 15.87 33.46
C ILE A 408 -52.02 17.37 33.68
#